data_AF-A0A7U9CKY7-F1
#
_entry.id   AF-A0A7U9CKY7-F1
#
_cell.length_a   1.000
_cell.length_b   1.000
_cell.length_c   1.000
_cell.angle_alpha   90.00
_cell.angle_beta   90.00
_cell.angle_gamma   90.00
#
_symmetry.space_group_name_H-M   'P 1'
#
loop_
_entity.id
_entity.type
_entity.pdbx_description
1 polymer ?
#
loop_
_entity_poly.entity_id
_entity_poly.type
_entity_poly.pdbx_seq_one_letter_code
_entity_poly.pdbx_strand_id
1 'polypeptide(L)'
;MPENYKKLEGMRFEFVSGSVAKESDHIACTFTFKAMLDFTHFVHMSNAYVPGYLDSYINAIKPRLDGVAHHSLYNRFNSAAGNIGTVEELVRVFSSPNNYSDTWSSNGTGLLARYHKPQFHMVGDQLQVTGGQDFRWEVEPEVERKIEPQDVPDIYFVWALIVLKAYPEDPFHQPEEIVTLGYSEEAFVDVGGSPIRKGTRYLVGRDLRLGEINPEQILTAGYP
;
A
#
# COMPACT_ATOMS: atom_id res chain seq x y z
N MET A 1 13.66 -12.28 8.98
CA MET A 1 14.24 -11.17 9.77
C MET A 1 13.14 -10.15 10.03
N PRO A 2 13.13 -9.41 11.15
CA PRO A 2 12.25 -8.26 11.26
C PRO A 2 12.53 -7.31 10.09
N GLU A 3 11.49 -6.81 9.47
CA GLU A 3 11.60 -5.86 8.36
C GLU A 3 12.47 -4.66 8.77
N ASN A 4 13.53 -4.38 7.99
CA ASN A 4 14.32 -3.16 8.14
C ASN A 4 13.50 -1.96 7.62
N TYR A 5 12.68 -1.39 8.49
CA TYR A 5 11.83 -0.26 8.17
C TYR A 5 12.41 1.04 8.71
N LYS A 6 12.35 2.09 7.89
CA LYS A 6 12.72 3.45 8.28
C LYS A 6 11.64 4.44 7.89
N LYS A 7 11.34 5.34 8.83
CA LYS A 7 10.51 6.51 8.51
C LYS A 7 11.27 7.37 7.52
N LEU A 8 10.64 7.69 6.39
CA LEU A 8 11.19 8.60 5.41
C LEU A 8 10.66 10.02 5.69
N GLU A 9 11.57 10.94 5.92
CA GLU A 9 11.22 12.35 6.11
C GLU A 9 10.48 12.91 4.88
N GLY A 10 9.45 13.73 5.13
CA GLY A 10 8.62 14.32 4.07
C GLY A 10 7.58 13.37 3.44
N MET A 11 7.64 12.06 3.70
CA MET A 11 6.65 11.10 3.23
C MET A 11 5.37 11.19 4.05
N ARG A 12 4.20 11.28 3.39
CA ARG A 12 2.88 11.37 4.04
C ARG A 12 1.82 10.60 3.27
N PHE A 13 0.78 10.17 3.99
CA PHE A 13 -0.39 9.53 3.40
C PHE A 13 -1.65 10.15 3.97
N GLU A 14 -2.30 11.00 3.17
CA GLU A 14 -3.43 11.83 3.59
C GLU A 14 -4.71 11.36 2.89
N PHE A 15 -5.74 11.06 3.68
CA PHE A 15 -7.03 10.64 3.17
C PHE A 15 -7.70 11.78 2.39
N VAL A 16 -8.28 11.45 1.24
CA VAL A 16 -9.04 12.39 0.40
C VAL A 16 -10.51 12.06 0.44
N SER A 17 -10.86 10.82 0.14
CA SER A 17 -12.24 10.35 0.07
C SER A 17 -12.30 8.83 0.19
N GLY A 18 -13.46 8.31 0.56
CA GLY A 18 -13.72 6.88 0.52
C GLY A 18 -15.20 6.58 0.53
N SER A 19 -15.55 5.35 0.14
CA SER A 19 -16.94 4.91 0.09
C SER A 19 -17.06 3.42 0.39
N VAL A 20 -18.18 3.05 1.00
CA VAL A 20 -18.58 1.66 1.21
C VAL A 20 -19.87 1.41 0.45
N ALA A 21 -19.86 0.42 -0.45
CA ALA A 21 -21.01 0.00 -1.23
C ALA A 21 -21.34 -1.47 -0.93
N LYS A 22 -22.64 -1.79 -0.94
CA LYS A 22 -23.14 -3.16 -0.89
C LYS A 22 -23.41 -3.62 -2.31
N GLU A 23 -22.68 -4.63 -2.74
CA GLU A 23 -22.95 -5.37 -3.97
C GLU A 23 -23.74 -6.65 -3.64
N SER A 24 -24.15 -7.38 -4.68
CA SER A 24 -24.98 -8.58 -4.53
C SER A 24 -24.34 -9.63 -3.61
N ASP A 25 -23.04 -9.86 -3.72
CA ASP A 25 -22.30 -10.89 -2.98
C ASP A 25 -21.17 -10.35 -2.10
N HIS A 26 -20.85 -9.05 -2.14
CA HIS A 26 -19.71 -8.47 -1.41
C HIS A 26 -19.97 -7.07 -0.85
N ILE A 27 -19.10 -6.63 0.07
CA ILE A 27 -18.95 -5.22 0.46
C ILE A 27 -17.73 -4.67 -0.29
N ALA A 28 -17.94 -3.61 -1.09
CA ALA A 28 -16.88 -2.92 -1.80
C ALA A 28 -16.47 -1.67 -1.00
N CYS A 29 -15.19 -1.57 -0.64
CA CYS A 29 -14.60 -0.39 -0.02
C CYS A 29 -13.63 0.27 -1.01
N THR A 30 -13.81 1.55 -1.29
CA THR A 30 -12.92 2.33 -2.17
C THR A 30 -12.34 3.51 -1.40
N PHE A 31 -11.07 3.80 -1.64
CA PHE A 31 -10.32 4.84 -0.94
C PHE A 31 -9.45 5.63 -1.93
N THR A 32 -9.37 6.93 -1.72
CA THR A 32 -8.42 7.82 -2.38
C THR A 32 -7.55 8.49 -1.34
N PHE A 33 -6.24 8.44 -1.55
CA PHE A 33 -5.25 9.08 -0.70
C PHE A 33 -4.30 9.95 -1.54
N LYS A 34 -3.80 11.02 -0.94
CA LYS A 34 -2.61 11.73 -1.39
C LYS A 34 -1.38 11.04 -0.79
N ALA A 35 -0.57 10.44 -1.65
CA ALA A 35 0.71 9.81 -1.32
C ALA A 35 1.85 10.81 -1.60
N MET A 36 2.27 11.54 -0.56
CA MET A 36 3.35 12.49 -0.68
C MET A 36 4.69 11.79 -0.50
N LEU A 37 5.66 12.20 -1.31
CA LEU A 37 7.03 11.72 -1.26
C LEU A 37 7.97 12.91 -1.43
N ASP A 38 8.83 13.15 -0.45
CA ASP A 38 9.97 14.02 -0.65
C ASP A 38 11.04 13.25 -1.44
N PHE A 39 11.15 13.58 -2.72
CA PHE A 39 12.05 12.88 -3.63
C PHE A 39 13.52 13.06 -3.25
N THR A 40 13.91 14.23 -2.74
CA THR A 40 15.29 14.50 -2.32
C THR A 40 15.67 13.61 -1.14
N HIS A 41 14.80 13.52 -0.13
CA HIS A 41 15.02 12.61 0.99
C HIS A 41 15.02 11.15 0.56
N PHE A 42 14.14 10.75 -0.36
CA PHE A 42 14.13 9.40 -0.92
C PHE A 42 15.45 9.03 -1.61
N VAL A 43 15.97 9.92 -2.48
CA VAL A 43 17.24 9.72 -3.18
C VAL A 43 18.40 9.60 -2.18
N HIS A 44 18.45 10.50 -1.21
CA HIS A 44 19.51 10.49 -0.20
C HIS A 44 19.48 9.19 0.64
N MET A 45 18.30 8.81 1.14
CA MET A 45 18.14 7.62 1.98
C MET A 45 18.38 6.34 1.19
N SER A 46 17.80 6.19 0.00
CA SER A 46 18.03 5.00 -0.82
C SER A 46 19.50 4.83 -1.21
N ASN A 47 20.21 5.91 -1.54
CA ASN A 47 21.65 5.86 -1.82
C ASN A 47 22.51 5.53 -0.59
N ALA A 48 22.09 5.91 0.61
CA ALA A 48 22.78 5.54 1.84
C ALA A 48 22.77 4.01 2.08
N TYR A 49 21.71 3.32 1.62
CA TYR A 49 21.60 1.86 1.71
C TYR A 49 22.17 1.15 0.47
N VAL A 50 21.96 1.70 -0.72
CA VAL A 50 22.41 1.14 -2.00
C VAL A 50 23.02 2.27 -2.84
N PRO A 51 24.35 2.46 -2.83
CA PRO A 51 24.98 3.54 -3.60
C PRO A 51 24.63 3.47 -5.10
N GLY A 52 24.21 4.60 -5.68
CA GLY A 52 23.78 4.69 -7.08
C GLY A 52 22.47 3.94 -7.35
N TYR A 53 21.55 3.90 -6.36
CA TYR A 53 20.36 3.06 -6.39
C TYR A 53 19.53 3.26 -7.66
N LEU A 54 19.22 4.51 -7.99
CA LEU A 54 18.39 4.88 -9.15
C LEU A 54 19.17 4.89 -10.49
N ASP A 55 20.49 4.81 -10.45
CA ASP A 55 21.34 4.79 -11.64
C ASP A 55 21.51 3.37 -12.20
N SER A 56 21.19 2.35 -11.41
CA SER A 56 21.35 0.96 -11.78
C SER A 56 20.08 0.39 -12.41
N TYR A 57 20.17 -0.02 -13.68
CA TYR A 57 19.04 -0.61 -14.43
C TYR A 57 18.52 -1.94 -13.83
N ILE A 58 19.37 -2.67 -13.10
CA ILE A 58 18.99 -3.96 -12.50
C ILE A 58 18.30 -3.81 -11.15
N ASN A 59 18.50 -2.69 -10.45
CA ASN A 59 17.84 -2.43 -9.17
C ASN A 59 16.32 -2.34 -9.37
N ALA A 60 15.60 -2.59 -8.29
CA ALA A 60 14.15 -2.66 -8.33
C ALA A 60 13.52 -1.95 -7.14
N ILE A 61 12.27 -1.56 -7.31
CA ILE A 61 11.43 -0.96 -6.29
C ILE A 61 10.13 -1.75 -6.16
N LYS A 62 9.56 -1.79 -4.96
CA LYS A 62 8.23 -2.33 -4.71
C LYS A 62 7.44 -1.36 -3.83
N PRO A 63 6.34 -0.76 -4.32
CA PRO A 63 5.46 0.01 -3.46
C PRO A 63 4.69 -0.93 -2.54
N ARG A 64 4.49 -0.49 -1.29
CA ARG A 64 3.52 -1.08 -0.36
C ARG A 64 2.39 -0.09 -0.16
N LEU A 65 1.19 -0.53 -0.52
CA LEU A 65 -0.05 0.26 -0.58
C LEU A 65 -1.18 -0.44 0.19
N ASP A 66 -0.87 -1.10 1.31
CA ASP A 66 -1.86 -1.89 2.07
C ASP A 66 -3.12 -1.06 2.37
N GLY A 67 -4.28 -1.72 2.34
CA GLY A 67 -5.59 -1.06 2.43
C GLY A 67 -6.08 -0.39 1.14
N VAL A 68 -5.18 -0.12 0.17
CA VAL A 68 -5.53 0.50 -1.11
C VAL A 68 -5.27 -0.45 -2.29
N ALA A 69 -4.12 -1.12 -2.32
CA ALA A 69 -3.74 -2.03 -3.40
C ALA A 69 -2.65 -3.01 -2.98
N HIS A 70 -2.62 -4.19 -3.61
CA HIS A 70 -1.58 -5.19 -3.37
C HIS A 70 -0.65 -5.33 -4.58
N HIS A 71 0.60 -4.92 -4.43
CA HIS A 71 1.63 -5.06 -5.47
C HIS A 71 2.23 -6.48 -5.44
N SER A 72 2.06 -7.24 -6.52
CA SER A 72 2.35 -8.67 -6.55
C SER A 72 3.85 -9.00 -6.50
N LEU A 73 4.67 -8.18 -7.17
CA LEU A 73 6.12 -8.42 -7.33
C LEU A 73 6.90 -7.14 -7.02
N TYR A 74 7.91 -6.84 -7.81
CA TYR A 74 8.73 -5.62 -7.81
C TYR A 74 8.90 -5.15 -9.26
N ASN A 75 9.31 -3.91 -9.44
CA ASN A 75 9.62 -3.34 -10.75
C ASN A 75 11.10 -3.01 -10.83
N ARG A 76 11.81 -3.63 -11.77
CA ARG A 76 13.18 -3.21 -12.13
C ARG A 76 13.14 -1.84 -12.79
N PHE A 77 14.16 -1.02 -12.57
CA PHE A 77 14.25 0.29 -13.21
C PHE A 77 14.46 0.18 -14.72
N ASN A 78 15.17 -0.83 -15.20
CA ASN A 78 15.42 -1.07 -16.63
C ASN A 78 15.85 0.24 -17.34
N SER A 79 15.17 0.63 -18.41
CA SER A 79 15.46 1.85 -19.17
C SER A 79 15.16 3.15 -18.43
N ALA A 80 14.47 3.12 -17.29
CA ALA A 80 14.23 4.31 -16.48
C ALA A 80 15.46 4.69 -15.65
N ALA A 81 16.39 3.77 -15.41
CA ALA A 81 17.57 4.05 -14.59
C ALA A 81 18.39 5.22 -15.14
N GLY A 82 18.88 6.07 -14.22
CA GLY A 82 19.56 7.33 -14.53
C GLY A 82 18.64 8.47 -15.00
N ASN A 83 17.35 8.19 -15.23
CA ASN A 83 16.34 9.16 -15.67
C ASN A 83 15.18 9.32 -14.66
N ILE A 84 15.33 8.81 -13.44
CA ILE A 84 14.36 9.00 -12.35
C ILE A 84 14.82 10.22 -11.54
N GLY A 85 14.41 11.41 -11.97
CA GLY A 85 14.74 12.70 -11.33
C GLY A 85 13.59 13.33 -10.55
N THR A 86 12.38 12.77 -10.67
CA THR A 86 11.15 13.30 -10.06
C THR A 86 10.28 12.19 -9.46
N VAL A 87 9.32 12.58 -8.61
CA VAL A 87 8.30 11.66 -8.08
C VAL A 87 7.49 11.03 -9.23
N GLU A 88 7.13 11.81 -10.24
CA GLU A 88 6.35 11.31 -11.38
C GLU A 88 7.11 10.22 -12.15
N GLU A 89 8.39 10.44 -12.45
CA GLU A 89 9.23 9.44 -13.12
C GLU A 89 9.39 8.17 -12.29
N LEU A 90 9.51 8.30 -10.96
CA LEU A 90 9.57 7.15 -10.07
C LEU A 90 8.23 6.37 -10.07
N VAL A 91 7.11 7.07 -9.99
CA VAL A 91 5.76 6.49 -9.98
C VAL A 91 5.50 5.71 -11.26
N ARG A 92 5.92 6.22 -12.43
CA ARG A 92 5.79 5.53 -13.72
C ARG A 92 6.41 4.13 -13.74
N VAL A 93 7.41 3.87 -12.89
CA VAL A 93 8.04 2.54 -12.78
C VAL A 93 7.08 1.49 -12.22
N PHE A 94 6.21 1.87 -11.28
CA PHE A 94 5.36 0.93 -10.55
C PHE A 94 3.85 1.17 -10.72
N SER A 95 3.43 2.21 -11.44
CA SER A 95 2.01 2.60 -11.55
C SER A 95 1.17 1.74 -12.51
N SER A 96 1.79 0.79 -13.23
CA SER A 96 1.04 -0.10 -14.14
C SER A 96 0.05 -0.97 -13.36
N PRO A 97 -1.26 -0.92 -13.66
CA PRO A 97 -2.27 -1.74 -12.97
C PRO A 97 -2.00 -3.25 -13.04
N ASN A 98 -1.28 -3.72 -14.07
CA ASN A 98 -0.94 -5.13 -14.24
C ASN A 98 0.04 -5.66 -13.18
N ASN A 99 0.72 -4.77 -12.44
CA ASN A 99 1.62 -5.17 -11.36
C ASN A 99 0.88 -5.46 -10.05
N TYR A 100 -0.42 -5.18 -9.98
CA TYR A 100 -1.21 -5.30 -8.77
C TYR A 100 -2.13 -6.51 -8.86
N SER A 101 -2.39 -7.19 -7.74
CA SER A 101 -3.33 -8.31 -7.69
C SER A 101 -4.77 -7.82 -7.46
N ASP A 102 -5.71 -8.48 -8.12
CA ASP A 102 -7.15 -8.37 -7.95
C ASP A 102 -7.81 -9.75 -7.89
N THR A 103 -7.10 -10.74 -7.34
CA THR A 103 -7.66 -12.07 -7.11
C THR A 103 -8.25 -12.17 -5.71
N TRP A 104 -9.35 -12.91 -5.57
CA TRP A 104 -9.88 -13.28 -4.26
C TRP A 104 -8.87 -14.13 -3.49
N SER A 105 -8.70 -13.82 -2.21
CA SER A 105 -7.79 -14.50 -1.30
C SER A 105 -8.43 -14.65 0.08
N SER A 106 -8.17 -15.78 0.73
CA SER A 106 -8.62 -16.06 2.09
C SER A 106 -7.47 -15.84 3.07
N ASN A 107 -7.79 -15.36 4.27
CA ASN A 107 -6.85 -15.36 5.40
C ASN A 107 -7.13 -16.51 6.39
N GLY A 108 -7.95 -17.50 5.99
CA GLY A 108 -8.30 -18.65 6.82
C GLY A 108 -9.47 -18.42 7.79
N THR A 109 -10.17 -17.29 7.68
CA THR A 109 -11.36 -16.97 8.51
C THR A 109 -12.69 -17.28 7.82
N GLY A 110 -12.64 -17.78 6.58
CA GLY A 110 -13.81 -17.89 5.70
C GLY A 110 -14.25 -16.56 5.09
N LEU A 111 -13.64 -15.42 5.47
CA LEU A 111 -13.80 -14.15 4.76
C LEU A 111 -12.77 -14.05 3.64
N LEU A 112 -13.25 -13.90 2.40
CA LEU A 112 -12.44 -13.58 1.24
C LEU A 112 -12.28 -12.08 1.09
N ALA A 113 -11.07 -11.66 0.73
CA ALA A 113 -10.75 -10.31 0.33
C ALA A 113 -10.13 -10.27 -1.07
N ARG A 114 -10.44 -9.23 -1.83
CA ARG A 114 -9.83 -8.94 -3.12
C ARG A 114 -9.49 -7.46 -3.21
N TYR A 115 -8.26 -7.13 -3.58
CA TYR A 115 -7.90 -5.73 -3.85
C TYR A 115 -8.44 -5.27 -5.20
N HIS A 116 -8.73 -3.97 -5.32
CA HIS A 116 -8.97 -3.34 -6.62
C HIS A 116 -7.64 -3.06 -7.32
N LYS A 117 -7.66 -2.96 -8.65
CA LYS A 117 -6.53 -2.40 -9.40
C LYS A 117 -6.43 -0.90 -9.08
N PRO A 118 -5.28 -0.40 -8.59
CA PRO A 118 -5.16 1.01 -8.25
C PRO A 118 -5.12 1.90 -9.48
N GLN A 119 -5.57 3.13 -9.30
CA GLN A 119 -5.41 4.23 -10.23
C GLN A 119 -4.47 5.27 -9.64
N PHE A 120 -3.50 5.71 -10.44
CA PHE A 120 -2.50 6.70 -10.04
C PHE A 120 -2.71 7.97 -10.86
N HIS A 121 -2.87 9.10 -10.19
CA HIS A 121 -3.06 10.40 -10.83
C HIS A 121 -2.16 11.45 -10.19
N MET A 122 -1.41 12.19 -11.00
CA MET A 122 -0.65 13.35 -10.53
C MET A 122 -1.58 14.57 -10.45
N VAL A 123 -1.63 15.22 -9.31
CA VAL A 123 -2.30 16.51 -9.10
C VAL A 123 -1.25 17.51 -8.65
N GLY A 124 -0.68 18.25 -9.62
CA GLY A 124 0.54 19.01 -9.40
C GLY A 124 1.72 18.07 -9.14
N ASP A 125 2.43 18.28 -8.04
CA ASP A 125 3.53 17.44 -7.55
C ASP A 125 3.07 16.31 -6.62
N GLN A 126 1.77 16.18 -6.37
CA GLN A 126 1.20 15.21 -5.44
C GLN A 126 0.62 14.00 -6.17
N LEU A 127 1.04 12.81 -5.77
CA LEU A 127 0.43 11.57 -6.23
C LEU A 127 -0.89 11.33 -5.50
N GLN A 128 -1.98 11.19 -6.24
CA GLN A 128 -3.21 10.58 -5.74
C GLN A 128 -3.27 9.12 -6.15
N VAL A 129 -3.62 8.27 -5.19
CA VAL A 129 -3.82 6.84 -5.40
C VAL A 129 -5.25 6.51 -4.99
N THR A 130 -6.01 5.96 -5.93
CA THR A 130 -7.35 5.41 -5.69
C THR A 130 -7.29 3.90 -5.82
N GLY A 131 -7.86 3.19 -4.85
CA GLY A 131 -7.91 1.74 -4.82
C GLY A 131 -8.95 1.28 -3.81
N GLY A 132 -8.84 0.05 -3.33
CA GLY A 132 -9.86 -0.51 -2.47
C GLY A 132 -9.76 -2.00 -2.28
N GLN A 133 -10.76 -2.53 -1.57
CA GLN A 133 -10.91 -3.94 -1.28
C GLN A 133 -12.38 -4.33 -1.32
N ASP A 134 -12.65 -5.51 -1.88
CA ASP A 134 -13.92 -6.19 -1.76
C ASP A 134 -13.83 -7.29 -0.70
N PHE A 135 -14.92 -7.49 0.03
CA PHE A 135 -15.03 -8.52 1.06
C PHE A 135 -16.28 -9.37 0.83
N ARG A 136 -16.16 -10.70 0.92
CA ARG A 136 -17.31 -11.62 0.90
C ARG A 136 -17.03 -12.87 1.72
N TRP A 137 -18.08 -13.52 2.18
CA TRP A 137 -17.95 -14.86 2.76
C TRP A 137 -17.62 -15.88 1.67
N GLU A 138 -16.78 -16.87 2.01
CA GLU A 138 -16.61 -18.07 1.19
C GLU A 138 -17.96 -18.73 0.96
N VAL A 139 -18.21 -19.18 -0.27
CA VAL A 139 -19.48 -19.80 -0.63
C VAL A 139 -19.48 -21.22 -0.07
N GLU A 140 -20.28 -21.44 0.97
CA GLU A 140 -20.60 -22.76 1.47
C GLU A 140 -21.96 -23.20 0.90
N PRO A 141 -22.06 -24.35 0.20
CA PRO A 141 -23.28 -24.77 -0.50
C PRO A 141 -24.55 -24.85 0.37
N GLU A 142 -24.38 -24.97 1.68
CA GLU A 142 -25.47 -25.18 2.65
C GLU A 142 -25.75 -23.93 3.52
N VAL A 143 -24.99 -22.85 3.35
CA VAL A 143 -25.09 -21.65 4.19
C VAL A 143 -25.20 -20.39 3.34
N GLU A 144 -26.40 -19.80 3.29
CA GLU A 144 -26.59 -18.47 2.71
C GLU A 144 -26.20 -17.40 3.74
N ARG A 145 -24.90 -17.12 3.85
CA ARG A 145 -24.40 -16.07 4.75
C ARG A 145 -24.35 -14.73 4.02
N LYS A 146 -25.19 -13.78 4.43
CA LYS A 146 -25.12 -12.40 3.95
C LYS A 146 -23.98 -11.68 4.65
N ILE A 147 -23.13 -11.00 3.87
CA ILE A 147 -22.12 -10.09 4.41
C ILE A 147 -22.72 -8.71 4.64
N GLU A 148 -22.45 -8.15 5.80
CA GLU A 148 -22.83 -6.78 6.18
C GLU A 148 -21.59 -5.88 6.25
N PRO A 149 -21.72 -4.54 6.15
CA PRO A 149 -20.57 -3.63 6.26
C PRO A 149 -19.73 -3.84 7.52
N GLN A 150 -20.36 -4.21 8.64
CA GLN A 150 -19.69 -4.42 9.92
C GLN A 150 -18.88 -5.73 9.98
N ASP A 151 -19.01 -6.61 8.98
CA ASP A 151 -18.18 -7.81 8.84
C ASP A 151 -16.80 -7.49 8.23
N VAL A 152 -16.63 -6.32 7.63
CA VAL A 152 -15.35 -5.87 7.07
C VAL A 152 -14.34 -5.75 8.22
N PRO A 153 -13.11 -6.27 8.07
CA PRO A 153 -12.06 -6.14 9.09
C PRO A 153 -11.55 -4.70 9.19
N ASP A 154 -10.79 -4.41 10.23
CA ASP A 154 -10.03 -3.16 10.29
C ASP A 154 -9.08 -3.07 9.09
N ILE A 155 -9.06 -1.90 8.44
CA ILE A 155 -8.24 -1.64 7.24
C ILE A 155 -7.12 -0.69 7.64
N TYR A 156 -5.88 -1.12 7.44
CA TYR A 156 -4.68 -0.33 7.72
C TYR A 156 -4.09 0.18 6.42
N PHE A 157 -3.85 1.49 6.35
CA PHE A 157 -3.40 2.16 5.14
C PHE A 157 -1.89 2.40 5.18
N VAL A 158 -1.15 1.64 4.39
CA VAL A 158 0.31 1.75 4.33
C VAL A 158 0.73 2.45 3.05
N TRP A 159 1.69 3.36 3.16
CA TRP A 159 2.42 3.94 2.04
C TRP A 159 3.91 3.80 2.31
N ALA A 160 4.56 2.91 1.58
CA ALA A 160 5.99 2.70 1.69
C ALA A 160 6.61 2.30 0.34
N LEU A 161 7.91 2.51 0.21
CA LEU A 161 8.72 2.09 -0.91
C LEU A 161 9.80 1.15 -0.39
N ILE A 162 9.78 -0.08 -0.89
CA ILE A 162 10.78 -1.09 -0.58
C ILE A 162 11.91 -0.92 -1.60
N VAL A 163 13.12 -0.69 -1.09
CA VAL A 163 14.35 -0.56 -1.87
C VAL A 163 14.93 -1.96 -2.07
N LEU A 164 14.97 -2.43 -3.32
CA LEU A 164 15.52 -3.75 -3.65
C LEU A 164 16.81 -3.64 -4.47
N LYS A 165 17.87 -4.29 -3.97
CA LYS A 165 19.16 -4.37 -4.64
C LYS A 165 19.25 -5.67 -5.44
N ALA A 166 19.53 -5.56 -6.72
CA ALA A 166 19.81 -6.74 -7.53
C ALA A 166 21.30 -7.12 -7.48
N TYR A 167 21.58 -8.38 -7.79
CA TYR A 167 22.93 -8.91 -7.89
C TYR A 167 23.40 -8.85 -9.35
N PRO A 168 24.43 -8.05 -9.69
CA PRO A 168 24.91 -7.94 -11.07
C PRO A 168 25.40 -9.28 -11.64
N GLU A 169 26.00 -10.10 -10.78
CA GLU A 169 26.62 -11.39 -11.14
C GLU A 169 25.60 -12.53 -11.31
N ASP A 170 24.35 -12.34 -10.85
CA ASP A 170 23.27 -13.31 -11.00
C ASP A 170 21.95 -12.59 -11.34
N PRO A 171 21.68 -12.35 -12.64
CA PRO A 171 20.48 -11.64 -13.07
C PRO A 171 19.17 -12.42 -12.80
N PHE A 172 19.25 -13.72 -12.52
CA PHE A 172 18.11 -14.56 -12.16
C PHE A 172 17.83 -14.55 -10.66
N HIS A 173 18.77 -14.08 -9.84
CA HIS A 173 18.54 -13.88 -8.41
C HIS A 173 17.47 -12.80 -8.20
N GLN A 174 16.51 -13.11 -7.31
CA GLN A 174 15.51 -12.15 -6.90
C GLN A 174 16.22 -10.98 -6.20
N PRO A 175 15.90 -9.71 -6.53
CA PRO A 175 16.43 -8.57 -5.81
C PRO A 175 16.18 -8.69 -4.31
N GLU A 176 17.21 -8.39 -3.51
CA GLU A 176 17.13 -8.43 -2.06
C GLU A 176 16.47 -7.17 -1.53
N GLU A 177 15.49 -7.32 -0.63
CA GLU A 177 14.89 -6.21 0.11
C GLU A 177 15.88 -5.66 1.13
N ILE A 178 16.37 -4.43 0.91
CA ILE A 178 17.40 -3.82 1.78
C ILE A 178 16.78 -2.98 2.88
N VAL A 179 15.79 -2.16 2.53
CA VAL A 179 15.09 -1.27 3.47
C VAL A 179 13.69 -0.94 2.94
N THR A 180 12.74 -0.82 3.85
CA THR A 180 11.40 -0.27 3.59
C THR A 180 11.35 1.16 4.09
N LEU A 181 11.15 2.12 3.19
CA LEU A 181 11.03 3.55 3.49
C LEU A 181 9.55 3.93 3.50
N GLY A 182 9.00 4.33 4.64
CA GLY A 182 7.57 4.62 4.77
C GLY A 182 7.24 5.86 5.59
N TYR A 183 5.96 6.24 5.61
CA TYR A 183 5.51 7.47 6.28
C TYR A 183 5.32 7.34 7.80
N SER A 184 5.06 6.12 8.31
CA SER A 184 4.81 5.88 9.72
C SER A 184 6.12 5.79 10.52
N GLU A 185 6.02 5.87 11.83
CA GLU A 185 7.16 5.73 12.74
C GLU A 185 7.65 4.28 12.80
N GLU A 186 8.91 4.08 13.17
CA GLU A 186 9.47 2.73 13.34
C GLU A 186 8.85 1.98 14.52
N ALA A 187 8.39 2.71 15.54
CA ALA A 187 7.77 2.16 16.73
C ALA A 187 6.38 1.56 16.44
N PHE A 188 6.04 0.50 17.16
CA PHE A 188 4.72 -0.13 17.12
C PHE A 188 3.86 0.29 18.31
N VAL A 189 2.55 0.33 18.08
CA VAL A 189 1.50 0.54 19.07
C VAL A 189 0.42 -0.52 18.88
N ASP A 190 -0.30 -0.85 19.94
CA ASP A 190 -1.43 -1.78 19.85
C ASP A 190 -2.67 -1.06 19.30
N VAL A 191 -3.25 -1.63 18.25
CA VAL A 191 -4.54 -1.21 17.70
C VAL A 191 -5.39 -2.46 17.56
N GLY A 192 -6.40 -2.60 18.43
CA GLY A 192 -7.30 -3.75 18.38
C GLY A 192 -6.61 -5.11 18.56
N GLY A 193 -5.53 -5.19 19.34
CA GLY A 193 -4.75 -6.42 19.52
C GLY A 193 -3.73 -6.70 18.41
N SER A 194 -3.58 -5.79 17.43
CA SER A 194 -2.59 -5.90 16.36
C SER A 194 -1.46 -4.89 16.56
N PRO A 195 -0.18 -5.30 16.42
CA PRO A 195 0.96 -4.38 16.48
C PRO A 195 1.04 -3.56 15.17
N ILE A 196 0.69 -2.28 15.23
CA ILE A 196 0.67 -1.38 14.08
C ILE A 196 1.73 -0.29 14.26
N ARG A 197 2.41 0.10 13.18
CA ARG A 197 3.38 1.21 13.22
C ARG A 197 2.69 2.51 13.62
N LYS A 198 3.23 3.22 14.61
CA LYS A 198 2.67 4.50 15.08
C LYS A 198 2.61 5.52 13.95
N GLY A 199 1.51 6.26 13.87
CA GLY A 199 1.22 7.18 12.77
C GLY A 199 0.53 6.53 11.56
N THR A 200 0.38 5.20 11.51
CA THR A 200 -0.36 4.53 10.43
C THR A 200 -1.84 4.89 10.49
N ARG A 201 -2.43 5.27 9.36
CA ARG A 201 -3.86 5.53 9.21
C ARG A 201 -4.62 4.21 9.17
N TYR A 202 -5.79 4.18 9.78
CA TYR A 202 -6.63 3.00 9.78
C TYR A 202 -8.11 3.33 9.88
N LEU A 203 -8.94 2.37 9.50
CA LEU A 203 -10.38 2.41 9.59
C LEU A 203 -10.86 1.23 10.43
N VAL A 204 -11.79 1.47 11.35
CA VAL A 204 -12.38 0.42 12.18
C VAL A 204 -13.54 -0.21 11.42
N GLY A 205 -13.38 -1.48 11.05
CA GLY A 205 -14.30 -2.16 10.13
C GLY A 205 -15.70 -2.36 10.72
N ARG A 206 -15.80 -2.71 12.01
CA ARG A 206 -17.07 -2.87 12.72
C ARG A 206 -17.94 -1.60 12.80
N ASP A 207 -17.35 -0.43 12.59
CA ASP A 207 -18.05 0.85 12.64
C ASP A 207 -18.49 1.33 11.24
N LEU A 208 -18.22 0.54 10.19
CA LEU A 208 -18.56 0.87 8.83
C LEU A 208 -20.06 0.93 8.58
N ARG A 209 -20.44 1.84 7.68
CA ARG A 209 -21.79 2.02 7.17
C ARG A 209 -21.72 2.24 5.66
N LEU A 210 -22.80 1.93 4.96
CA LEU A 210 -22.91 2.21 3.54
C LEU A 210 -22.88 3.72 3.27
N GLY A 211 -22.27 4.11 2.16
CA GLY A 211 -22.13 5.50 1.74
C GLY A 211 -20.71 6.02 1.86
N GLU A 212 -20.57 7.34 1.96
CA GLU A 212 -19.28 8.03 2.06
C GLU A 212 -18.62 7.80 3.42
N ILE A 213 -17.29 7.71 3.40
CA ILE A 213 -16.46 7.60 4.60
C ILE A 213 -16.04 9.01 5.00
N ASN A 214 -16.46 9.43 6.20
CA ASN A 214 -16.06 10.71 6.76
C ASN A 214 -14.57 10.69 7.14
N PRO A 215 -13.82 11.79 6.96
CA PRO A 215 -12.41 11.86 7.37
C PRO A 215 -12.18 11.50 8.85
N GLU A 216 -13.15 11.78 9.73
CA GLU A 216 -13.13 11.45 11.16
C GLU A 216 -13.13 9.93 11.43
N GLN A 217 -13.58 9.12 10.48
CA GLN A 217 -13.53 7.66 10.56
C GLN A 217 -12.14 7.10 10.24
N ILE A 218 -11.24 7.91 9.66
CA ILE A 218 -9.85 7.54 9.41
C ILE A 218 -8.99 7.95 10.60
N LEU A 219 -8.75 6.97 11.46
CA LEU A 219 -7.99 7.12 12.70
C LEU A 219 -6.49 7.02 12.46
N THR A 220 -5.70 7.34 13.48
CA THR A 220 -4.23 7.32 13.41
C THR A 220 -3.65 6.54 14.57
N ALA A 221 -2.89 5.49 14.28
CA ALA A 221 -2.34 4.62 15.30
C ALA A 221 -1.43 5.40 16.28
N GLY A 222 -1.75 5.36 17.58
CA GLY A 222 -0.95 6.03 18.62
C GLY A 222 -1.18 7.54 18.73
N TYR A 223 -2.25 8.05 18.11
CA TYR A 223 -2.71 9.43 18.24
C TYR A 223 -4.24 9.45 18.48
N PRO A 224 -4.75 10.40 19.27
CA PRO A 224 -6.18 10.58 19.49
C PRO A 224 -6.92 11.01 18.23
#